data_AF-A0A9Q8XZY2-F1
#
_entry.id   AF-A0A9Q8XZY2-F1
#
_cell.length_a   1.000
_cell.length_b   1.000
_cell.length_c   1.000
_cell.angle_alpha   90.00
_cell.angle_beta   90.00
_cell.angle_gamma   90.00
#
_symmetry.space_group_name_H-M   'P 1'
#
loop_
_entity.id
_entity.type
_entity.pdbx_description
1 polymer ?
#
loop_
_entity_poly.entity_id
_entity_poly.type
_entity_poly.pdbx_seq_one_letter_code
_entity_poly.pdbx_strand_id
1 'polypeptide(L)' 'MPTAINIPLSVLEQRYLEIEDESYIICQSGVRSMRACQFLKAQGVATTNVTGGTLSWNQELEK' A
#
# COMPACT_ATOMS: atom_id res chain seq x y z
N MET A 1 6.16 9.37 6.18
CA MET A 1 6.01 9.36 4.70
C MET A 1 5.03 10.46 4.33
N PRO A 2 5.50 11.70 4.16
CA PRO A 2 4.64 12.89 4.19
C PRO A 2 3.67 13.02 3.00
N THR A 3 3.93 12.31 1.90
CA THR A 3 3.11 12.35 0.68
C THR A 3 2.28 11.08 0.42
N ALA A 4 2.26 10.13 1.36
CA ALA A 4 1.52 8.89 1.18
C ALA A 4 0.00 9.12 1.30
N ILE A 5 -0.77 8.58 0.35
CA ILE A 5 -2.23 8.59 0.39
C ILE A 5 -2.70 7.41 1.25
N ASN A 6 -3.52 7.69 2.27
CA ASN A 6 -4.09 6.66 3.12
C ASN A 6 -5.41 6.14 2.54
N ILE A 7 -5.39 4.91 2.05
CA ILE A 7 -6.58 4.14 1.68
C ILE A 7 -6.67 2.92 2.62
N PRO A 8 -7.62 2.89 3.57
CA PRO A 8 -7.81 1.74 4.45
C PRO A 8 -8.16 0.48 3.66
N LEU A 9 -7.60 -0.67 4.07
CA LEU A 9 -7.84 -1.95 3.39
C LEU A 9 -9.33 -2.33 3.32
N SER A 10 -10.14 -1.91 4.30
CA SER A 10 -11.59 -2.17 4.33
C SER A 10 -12.39 -1.44 3.25
N VAL A 11 -11.86 -0.36 2.66
CA VAL A 11 -12.52 0.42 1.59
C VAL A 11 -11.78 0.32 0.26
N LEU A 12 -10.71 -0.49 0.20
CA LEU A 12 -9.88 -0.64 -1.00
C LEU A 12 -10.71 -1.07 -2.21
N GLU A 13 -11.64 -2.00 -2.03
CA GLU A 13 -12.51 -2.50 -3.10
C GLU A 13 -13.36 -1.39 -3.75
N GLN A 14 -13.69 -0.34 -3.01
CA GLN A 14 -14.49 0.79 -3.51
C GLN A 14 -13.64 1.90 -4.13
N ARG A 15 -12.35 1.98 -3.77
CA ARG A 15 -11.45 3.10 -4.08
C ARG A 15 -10.23 2.67 -4.91
N TYR A 16 -10.17 1.44 -5.40
CA TYR A 16 -9.00 0.92 -6.11
C TYR A 16 -8.69 1.67 -7.41
N LEU A 17 -9.70 2.33 -8.00
CA LEU A 17 -9.54 3.17 -9.19
C LEU A 17 -8.73 4.45 -8.93
N GLU A 18 -8.52 4.82 -7.66
CA GLU A 18 -7.65 5.94 -7.29
C GLU A 18 -6.16 5.56 -7.29
N ILE A 19 -5.85 4.27 -7.50
CA ILE A 19 -4.49 3.75 -7.47
C ILE A 19 -3.99 3.62 -8.89
N GLU A 20 -2.92 4.35 -9.19
CA GLU A 20 -2.22 4.29 -10.47
C GLU A 20 -1.31 3.06 -10.55
N ASP A 21 -1.03 2.61 -11.77
CA ASP A 21 -0.03 1.58 -12.01
C ASP A 21 1.35 1.99 -11.46
N GLU A 22 2.14 0.98 -11.10
CA GLU A 22 3.48 1.11 -10.53
C GLU A 22 3.53 1.74 -9.12
N SER A 23 2.38 1.99 -8.50
CA SER A 23 2.28 2.49 -7.13
C SER A 23 2.94 1.56 -6.10
N TYR A 24 3.61 2.17 -5.11
CA TYR A 24 4.14 1.47 -3.94
C TYR A 24 3.09 1.41 -2.83
N ILE A 25 2.76 0.20 -2.38
CA ILE A 25 1.78 -0.02 -1.31
C ILE A 25 2.51 -0.43 -0.04
N ILE A 26 2.26 0.30 1.05
CA ILE A 26 2.91 0.10 2.33
C ILE A 26 1.89 0.01 3.46
N CYS A 27 2.15 -0.90 4.40
CA CYS A 27 1.45 -0.94 5.69
C CYS A 27 2.50 -1.07 6.81
N GLN A 28 2.07 -1.32 8.05
CA GLN A 28 3.00 -1.40 9.18
C GLN A 28 4.08 -2.50 9.04
N SER A 29 3.70 -3.72 8.69
CA SER A 29 4.59 -4.90 8.66
C SER A 29 4.72 -5.57 7.29
N GLY A 30 4.03 -5.07 6.27
CA GLY A 30 3.98 -5.66 4.92
C GLY A 30 2.83 -6.63 4.65
N VAL A 31 2.16 -7.18 5.67
CA VAL A 31 1.11 -8.22 5.48
C VAL A 31 -0.17 -7.67 4.84
N ARG A 32 -0.64 -6.50 5.27
CA ARG A 32 -1.88 -5.89 4.74
C ARG A 32 -1.67 -5.33 3.34
N SER A 33 -0.52 -4.72 3.08
CA SER A 33 -0.15 -4.20 1.76
C SER A 33 0.05 -5.32 0.74
N MET A 34 0.57 -6.49 1.16
CA MET A 34 0.63 -7.67 0.29
C MET A 34 -0.76 -8.11 -0.18
N ARG A 35 -1.76 -8.14 0.72
CA ARG A 35 -3.15 -8.46 0.37
C ARG A 35 -3.74 -7.42 -0.59
N ALA A 36 -3.45 -6.14 -0.36
CA ALA A 36 -3.87 -5.06 -1.26
C ALA A 36 -3.27 -5.23 -2.66
N CYS A 37 -1.97 -5.50 -2.78
CA CYS A 37 -1.33 -5.76 -4.07
C CYS A 37 -1.91 -6.98 -4.80
N GLN A 38 -2.24 -8.05 -4.07
CA GLN A 38 -2.89 -9.22 -4.66
C GLN A 38 -4.27 -8.89 -5.22
N PHE A 39 -5.07 -8.12 -4.49
CA PHE A 39 -6.36 -7.63 -4.96
C PHE A 39 -6.21 -6.74 -6.20
N LEU A 40 -5.30 -5.76 -6.15
CA LEU A 40 -5.05 -4.81 -7.25
C LEU A 40 -4.57 -5.51 -8.52
N LYS A 41 -3.70 -6.52 -8.37
CA LYS A 41 -3.27 -7.38 -9.49
C LYS A 41 -4.46 -8.10 -10.16
N ALA A 42 -5.44 -8.55 -9.38
CA ALA A 42 -6.65 -9.17 -9.92
C ALA A 42 -7.56 -8.17 -10.68
N GLN A 43 -7.47 -6.87 -10.35
CA GLN A 43 -8.12 -5.78 -11.08
C GLN A 43 -7.30 -5.28 -12.28
N GLY A 44 -6.12 -5.86 -12.54
CA GLY A 44 -5.23 -5.44 -13.62
C GLY A 44 -4.31 -4.27 -13.28
N VAL A 45 -4.27 -3.82 -12.02
CA VAL A 45 -3.39 -2.72 -11.56
C VAL A 45 -2.07 -3.30 -11.05
N ALA A 46 -0.97 -2.93 -11.69
CA ALA A 46 0.37 -3.35 -11.30
C ALA A 46 0.86 -2.52 -10.11
N THR A 47 1.20 -3.15 -8.99
CA THR A 47 1.70 -2.45 -7.78
C THR A 47 2.84 -3.20 -7.11
N THR A 48 3.63 -2.46 -6.33
CA THR A 48 4.78 -3.00 -5.59
C THR A 48 4.52 -2.96 -4.08
N ASN A 49 4.57 -4.12 -3.43
CA ASN A 49 4.48 -4.20 -1.97
C ASN A 49 5.83 -3.82 -1.32
N VAL A 50 5.82 -2.90 -0.37
CA VAL A 50 7.01 -2.55 0.42
C VAL A 50 7.21 -3.60 1.52
N THR A 51 8.23 -4.45 1.37
CA THR A 51 8.60 -5.50 2.33
C THR A 51 9.01 -4.91 3.68
N GLY A 52 8.56 -5.55 4.77
CA GLY A 52 8.83 -5.08 6.14
C GLY A 52 7.97 -3.89 6.59
N GLY A 53 7.28 -3.25 5.65
CA GLY A 53 6.38 -2.14 5.93
C GLY A 53 7.09 -0.93 6.54
N THR A 54 6.34 -0.09 7.23
CA THR A 54 6.90 1.08 7.92
C THR A 54 7.83 0.69 9.08
N LEU A 55 7.72 -0.53 9.63
CA LEU A 55 8.63 -1.03 10.68
C LEU A 55 10.07 -1.19 10.19
N SER A 56 10.28 -1.47 8.91
CA SER A 56 11.61 -1.57 8.31
C SER A 56 12.14 -0.23 7.80
N TRP A 57 11.40 0.86 8.02
CA TRP A 57 11.86 2.19 7.67
C TRP A 57 12.74 2.75 8.79
N ASN A 58 14.03 2.95 8.49
CA ASN A 58 15.04 3.42 9.45
C ASN A 58 14.96 4.92 9.78
N GLN A 59 13.91 5.62 9.35
CA GLN A 59 13.71 7.03 9.65
C GLN A 59 12.53 7.17 10.61
N GLU A 60 12.65 8.10 11.55
CA GLU A 60 11.57 8.44 12.48
C GLU A 60 10.31 8.77 11.68
N LEU A 61 9.24 8.00 11.89
CA LEU A 61 7.94 8.33 11.34
C LEU A 61 7.50 9.62 12.02
N GLU A 62 7.51 10.73 11.27
CA GLU A 62 7.00 12.01 11.76
C GLU A 62 5.60 11.81 12.39
N LYS A 63 5.45 12.33 13.62
CA LYS A 63 4.23 12.19 14.43
C LYS A 63 3.09 13.06 13.93
#